data_AF-A0AAD6G518-F1
#
_entry.id   AF-A0AAD6G518-F1
#
_cell.length_a   1.000
_cell.length_b   1.000
_cell.length_c   1.000
_cell.angle_alpha   90.00
_cell.angle_beta   90.00
_cell.angle_gamma   90.00
#
_symmetry.space_group_name_H-M   'P 1'
#
loop_
_entity.id
_entity.type
_entity.pdbx_description
1 polymer ?
#
loop_
_entity_poly.entity_id
_entity_poly.type
_entity_poly.pdbx_seq_one_letter_code
_entity_poly.pdbx_strand_id
1 'polypeptide(L)'
;MRGLEADSAMIRAVTRMGRWIDTQRPRELTEEQKASKRDSLAKKLKDGGKKSRKRLDRLHQLKKNVTNTRNRLLYDLRKRRQLAGSALHDEETKEILRTEENMLHQQIFLLRKLTTYPTSLSLEAEWTRQNKAIDAVRIYCDVREGGPRRGRRYPGRLPPARKDIAATSVPAPSSATNQSLSAPSEEALRKAETHIQKAIKPLGCFQYYGNIGESDERRMKHYSRHKHLLRHFRATHLDDRHCNYCNKPVEHEMGLRRHAHEKHRLKT
;
A
#
# COMPACT_ATOMS: atom_id res chain seq x y z
N MET A 1 -25.62 -21.54 9.68
CA MET A 1 -25.25 -20.16 9.31
C MET A 1 -25.43 -19.28 10.54
N ARG A 2 -24.39 -18.99 11.32
CA ARG A 2 -24.52 -18.09 12.49
C ARG A 2 -24.65 -16.66 11.96
N GLY A 3 -25.71 -15.95 12.35
CA GLY A 3 -26.07 -14.60 11.87
C GLY A 3 -25.11 -13.48 12.27
N LEU A 4 -23.80 -13.68 12.08
CA LEU A 4 -22.81 -12.62 12.14
C LEU A 4 -22.84 -11.86 10.81
N GLU A 5 -22.74 -10.53 10.86
CA GLU A 5 -22.62 -9.73 9.65
C GLU A 5 -21.43 -10.21 8.82
N ALA A 6 -21.66 -10.38 7.51
CA ALA A 6 -20.61 -10.77 6.59
C ALA A 6 -19.50 -9.72 6.63
N ASP A 7 -18.25 -10.14 6.84
CA ASP A 7 -17.09 -9.25 6.81
C ASP A 7 -16.92 -8.66 5.40
N SER A 8 -17.54 -7.50 5.20
CA SER A 8 -17.56 -6.79 3.94
C SER A 8 -16.17 -6.31 3.52
N ALA A 9 -15.24 -6.15 4.45
CA ALA A 9 -13.86 -5.75 4.14
C ALA A 9 -13.10 -6.96 3.57
N MET A 10 -13.20 -8.12 4.20
CA MET A 10 -12.63 -9.36 3.70
C MET A 10 -13.21 -9.76 2.34
N ILE A 11 -14.54 -9.73 2.19
CA ILE A 11 -15.19 -10.02 0.90
C ILE A 11 -14.70 -9.07 -0.20
N ARG A 12 -14.59 -7.77 0.09
CA ARG A 12 -14.08 -6.77 -0.86
C ARG A 12 -12.59 -6.99 -1.18
N ALA A 13 -11.78 -7.39 -0.21
CA ALA A 13 -10.36 -7.67 -0.41
C ALA A 13 -10.17 -8.91 -1.30
N VAL A 14 -10.82 -10.03 -0.98
CA VAL A 14 -10.79 -11.26 -1.79
C VAL A 14 -11.30 -11.00 -3.20
N THR A 15 -12.38 -10.22 -3.34
CA THR A 15 -12.92 -9.84 -4.66
C THR A 15 -11.96 -8.97 -5.46
N ARG A 16 -11.17 -8.09 -4.82
CA ARG A 16 -10.13 -7.30 -5.49
C ARG A 16 -8.96 -8.17 -5.93
N MET A 17 -8.47 -9.04 -5.04
CA MET A 17 -7.37 -9.97 -5.37
C MET A 17 -7.77 -10.88 -6.53
N GLY A 18 -8.94 -11.51 -6.49
CA GLY A 18 -9.43 -12.36 -7.57
C GLY A 18 -9.67 -11.65 -8.91
N ARG A 19 -9.74 -10.30 -8.95
CA ARG A 19 -9.79 -9.56 -10.22
C ARG A 19 -8.44 -9.45 -10.91
N TRP A 20 -7.37 -9.33 -10.12
CA TRP A 20 -6.00 -9.20 -10.61
C TRP A 20 -5.39 -10.57 -10.92
N ILE A 21 -5.64 -11.55 -10.04
CA ILE A 21 -5.09 -12.91 -10.13
C ILE A 21 -5.67 -13.72 -11.31
N ASP A 22 -6.96 -13.54 -11.61
CA ASP A 22 -7.61 -14.24 -12.74
C ASP A 22 -7.19 -13.57 -14.07
N THR A 23 -6.10 -14.07 -14.65
CA THR A 23 -5.53 -13.62 -15.94
C THR A 23 -6.54 -13.80 -17.08
N GLN A 24 -7.32 -14.86 -16.99
CA GLN A 24 -8.29 -15.28 -17.98
C GLN A 24 -9.69 -14.64 -17.77
N ARG A 25 -9.82 -13.74 -16.80
CA ARG A 25 -11.05 -12.99 -16.54
C ARG A 25 -11.47 -12.20 -17.78
N PRO A 26 -12.71 -12.34 -18.29
CA PRO A 26 -13.19 -11.54 -19.41
C PRO A 26 -13.20 -10.03 -19.08
N ARG A 27 -12.22 -9.32 -19.63
CA ARG A 27 -12.09 -7.84 -19.57
C ARG A 27 -12.69 -7.19 -20.82
N GLU A 28 -12.62 -7.91 -21.93
CA GLU A 28 -13.12 -7.48 -23.23
C GLU A 28 -14.15 -8.45 -23.78
N LEU A 29 -14.96 -7.96 -24.72
CA LEU A 29 -15.85 -8.78 -25.53
C LEU A 29 -15.03 -9.42 -26.65
N THR A 30 -15.49 -10.54 -27.20
CA THR A 30 -14.88 -11.13 -28.41
C THR A 30 -15.05 -10.20 -29.60
N GLU A 31 -14.21 -10.34 -30.63
CA GLU A 31 -14.29 -9.49 -31.82
C GLU A 31 -15.64 -9.62 -32.54
N GLU A 32 -16.23 -10.81 -32.57
CA GLU A 32 -17.59 -11.05 -33.08
C GLU A 32 -18.66 -10.25 -32.30
N GLN A 33 -18.58 -10.27 -30.97
CA GLN A 33 -19.48 -9.51 -30.09
C GLN A 33 -19.27 -8.00 -30.24
N LYS A 34 -18.04 -7.55 -30.50
CA LYS A 34 -17.73 -6.15 -30.81
C LYS A 34 -18.29 -5.76 -32.18
N ALA A 35 -18.13 -6.60 -33.20
CA ALA A 35 -18.62 -6.37 -34.57
C ALA A 35 -20.15 -6.26 -34.61
N SER A 36 -20.86 -7.23 -34.02
CA SER A 36 -22.33 -7.22 -33.93
C SER A 36 -22.89 -5.92 -33.32
N LYS A 37 -22.18 -5.34 -32.34
CA LYS A 37 -22.57 -4.06 -31.74
C LYS A 37 -22.29 -2.87 -32.61
N ARG A 38 -21.16 -2.85 -33.32
CA ARG A 38 -20.84 -1.81 -34.29
C ARG A 38 -21.91 -1.77 -35.37
N ASP A 39 -22.34 -2.93 -35.86
CA ASP A 39 -23.38 -3.03 -36.89
C ASP A 39 -24.74 -2.56 -36.37
N SER A 40 -25.14 -2.97 -35.15
CA SER A 40 -26.37 -2.49 -34.52
C SER A 40 -26.37 -0.97 -34.30
N LEU A 41 -25.22 -0.41 -33.90
CA LEU A 41 -25.06 1.03 -33.72
C LEU A 41 -25.10 1.77 -35.05
N ALA A 42 -24.40 1.27 -36.07
CA ALA A 42 -24.37 1.84 -37.41
C ALA A 42 -25.76 1.89 -38.05
N LYS A 43 -26.56 0.82 -37.89
CA LYS A 43 -27.97 0.80 -38.34
C LYS A 43 -28.79 1.91 -37.66
N LYS A 44 -28.70 2.06 -36.34
CA LYS A 44 -29.44 3.09 -35.57
C LYS A 44 -29.01 4.53 -35.85
N LEU A 45 -27.81 4.73 -36.42
CA LEU A 45 -27.29 6.05 -36.76
C LEU A 45 -27.69 6.52 -38.17
N LYS A 46 -28.04 5.61 -39.08
CA LYS A 46 -28.44 5.92 -40.46
C LYS A 46 -29.83 6.57 -40.55
N ASP A 47 -30.70 6.40 -39.55
CA ASP A 47 -32.09 6.88 -39.56
C ASP A 47 -32.30 8.35 -39.12
N GLY A 48 -31.30 9.24 -39.23
CA GLY A 48 -31.38 10.58 -38.63
C GLY A 48 -30.88 11.74 -39.50
N GLY A 49 -31.81 12.44 -40.16
CA GLY A 49 -31.57 13.72 -40.85
C GLY A 49 -31.33 14.92 -39.90
N LYS A 50 -30.51 15.88 -40.35
CA LYS A 50 -30.09 17.20 -39.82
C LYS A 50 -29.77 17.36 -38.31
N LYS A 51 -28.72 18.14 -38.00
CA LYS A 51 -28.14 18.33 -36.65
C LYS A 51 -29.08 19.14 -35.72
N SER A 52 -29.87 18.44 -34.90
CA SER A 52 -30.70 19.03 -33.82
C SER A 52 -30.21 18.58 -32.44
N ARG A 53 -30.49 19.36 -31.37
CA ARG A 53 -30.25 19.00 -29.96
C ARG A 53 -30.78 17.59 -29.62
N LYS A 54 -31.93 17.23 -30.19
CA LYS A 54 -32.54 15.89 -30.10
C LYS A 54 -31.63 14.76 -30.61
N ARG A 55 -30.72 15.03 -31.56
CA ARG A 55 -29.75 14.05 -32.08
C ARG A 55 -28.61 13.82 -31.09
N LEU A 56 -28.15 14.85 -30.38
CA LEU A 56 -27.13 14.71 -29.33
C LEU A 56 -27.66 13.86 -28.18
N ASP A 57 -28.91 14.07 -27.77
CA ASP A 57 -29.56 13.26 -26.74
C ASP A 57 -29.73 11.80 -27.19
N ARG A 58 -30.12 11.57 -28.45
CA ARG A 58 -30.17 10.22 -29.05
C ARG A 58 -28.80 9.56 -29.10
N LEU A 59 -27.75 10.28 -29.47
CA LEU A 59 -26.38 9.76 -29.47
C LEU A 59 -25.92 9.38 -28.06
N HIS A 60 -26.22 10.23 -27.07
CA HIS A 60 -25.93 9.94 -25.67
C HIS A 60 -26.67 8.68 -25.20
N GLN A 61 -27.96 8.56 -25.53
CA GLN A 61 -28.76 7.38 -25.19
C GLN A 61 -28.26 6.10 -25.89
N LEU A 62 -27.87 6.19 -27.16
CA LEU A 62 -27.25 5.09 -27.90
C LEU A 62 -25.94 4.65 -27.27
N LYS A 63 -25.07 5.61 -26.90
CA LYS A 63 -23.81 5.32 -26.19
C LYS A 63 -24.08 4.63 -24.86
N LYS A 64 -25.05 5.11 -24.07
CA LYS A 64 -25.47 4.48 -22.81
C LYS A 64 -25.95 3.04 -23.04
N ASN A 65 -26.76 2.81 -24.07
CA ASN A 65 -27.26 1.47 -24.42
C ASN A 65 -26.14 0.51 -24.85
N VAL A 66 -25.16 0.98 -25.63
CA VAL A 66 -23.97 0.18 -26.01
C VAL A 66 -23.15 -0.19 -24.78
N THR A 67 -22.91 0.76 -23.87
CA THR A 67 -22.20 0.50 -22.61
C THR A 67 -22.97 -0.50 -21.74
N ASN A 68 -24.29 -0.32 -21.58
CA ASN A 68 -25.12 -1.20 -20.78
C ASN A 68 -25.14 -2.63 -21.32
N THR A 69 -25.32 -2.80 -22.63
CA THR A 69 -25.25 -4.12 -23.26
C THR A 69 -23.86 -4.72 -23.17
N ARG A 70 -22.78 -3.91 -23.18
CA ARG A 70 -21.40 -4.42 -22.99
C ARG A 70 -21.23 -4.97 -21.58
N ASN A 71 -21.71 -4.23 -20.59
CA ASN A 71 -21.65 -4.64 -19.20
C ASN A 71 -22.47 -5.91 -18.95
N ARG A 72 -23.66 -6.05 -19.56
CA ARG A 72 -24.49 -7.27 -19.48
C ARG A 72 -23.77 -8.49 -20.06
N LEU A 73 -23.24 -8.41 -21.27
CA LEU A 73 -22.51 -9.52 -21.88
C LEU A 73 -21.25 -9.91 -21.08
N LEU A 74 -20.49 -8.93 -20.60
CA LEU A 74 -19.34 -9.20 -19.73
C LEU A 74 -19.76 -9.85 -18.42
N TYR A 75 -20.91 -9.47 -17.86
CA TYR A 75 -21.47 -10.11 -16.67
C TYR A 75 -21.84 -11.57 -16.97
N ASP A 76 -22.53 -11.85 -18.08
CA ASP A 76 -22.92 -13.21 -18.47
C ASP A 76 -21.71 -14.10 -18.72
N LEU A 77 -20.69 -13.60 -19.42
CA LEU A 77 -19.42 -14.31 -19.63
C LEU A 77 -18.74 -14.65 -18.30
N ARG A 78 -18.69 -13.70 -17.36
CA ARG A 78 -18.14 -13.93 -16.01
C ARG A 78 -18.96 -14.95 -15.24
N LYS A 79 -20.28 -14.87 -15.29
CA LYS A 79 -21.19 -15.80 -14.61
C LYS A 79 -21.00 -17.22 -15.12
N ARG A 80 -20.94 -17.41 -16.44
CA ARG A 80 -20.68 -18.73 -17.07
C ARG A 80 -19.32 -19.29 -16.64
N ARG A 81 -18.28 -18.45 -16.61
CA ARG A 81 -16.94 -18.86 -16.17
C ARG A 81 -16.88 -19.21 -14.69
N GLN A 82 -17.60 -18.49 -13.82
CA GLN A 82 -17.71 -18.84 -12.39
C GLN A 82 -18.27 -20.25 -12.19
N LEU A 83 -19.25 -20.64 -13.02
CA LEU A 83 -19.84 -21.98 -12.99
C LEU A 83 -18.90 -23.06 -13.57
N ALA A 84 -17.90 -22.69 -14.37
CA ALA A 84 -16.90 -23.60 -14.92
C ALA A 84 -15.80 -24.00 -13.91
N GLY A 85 -15.75 -23.37 -12.73
CA GLY A 85 -14.84 -23.73 -11.64
C GLY A 85 -13.58 -22.86 -11.52
N SER A 86 -13.26 -22.51 -10.27
CA SER A 86 -12.13 -21.72 -9.69
C SER A 86 -11.35 -20.71 -10.57
N ALA A 87 -11.12 -19.52 -10.03
CA ALA A 87 -10.27 -18.47 -10.61
C ALA A 87 -8.77 -18.83 -10.74
N LEU A 88 -8.32 -19.91 -10.08
CA LEU A 88 -6.93 -20.34 -9.96
C LEU A 88 -6.76 -21.81 -10.37
N HIS A 89 -7.42 -22.23 -11.45
CA HIS A 89 -7.30 -23.60 -11.94
C HIS A 89 -6.04 -23.82 -12.77
N ASP A 90 -5.66 -22.84 -13.58
CA ASP A 90 -4.59 -22.96 -14.57
C ASP A 90 -3.20 -23.00 -13.92
N GLU A 91 -2.38 -23.99 -14.28
CA GLU A 91 -1.01 -24.14 -13.77
C GLU A 91 -0.14 -22.93 -14.11
N GLU A 92 -0.34 -22.32 -15.28
CA GLU A 92 0.33 -21.09 -15.71
C GLU A 92 0.11 -19.94 -14.70
N THR A 93 -1.12 -19.79 -14.20
CA THR A 93 -1.42 -18.74 -13.22
C THR A 93 -0.73 -19.02 -11.89
N LYS A 94 -0.60 -20.29 -11.50
CA LYS A 94 0.12 -20.68 -10.27
C LYS A 94 1.61 -20.44 -10.43
N GLU A 95 2.15 -20.67 -11.62
CA GLU A 95 3.57 -20.45 -11.92
C GLU A 95 3.91 -18.96 -11.90
N ILE A 96 3.06 -18.09 -12.47
CA ILE A 96 3.21 -16.63 -12.38
C ILE A 96 3.24 -16.16 -10.91
N LEU A 97 2.33 -16.66 -10.07
CA LEU A 97 2.29 -16.30 -8.65
C LEU A 97 3.54 -16.79 -7.87
N ARG A 98 4.11 -17.94 -8.26
CA ARG A 98 5.37 -18.44 -7.68
C ARG A 98 6.56 -17.57 -8.12
N THR A 99 6.66 -17.28 -9.41
CA THR A 99 7.86 -16.70 -10.02
C THR A 99 7.91 -15.18 -9.94
N GLU A 100 6.79 -14.49 -10.22
CA GLU A 100 6.76 -13.02 -10.26
C GLU A 100 6.52 -12.40 -8.87
N GLU A 101 5.68 -13.05 -8.06
CA GLU A 101 5.32 -12.53 -6.75
C GLU A 101 6.15 -13.13 -5.61
N ASN A 102 6.93 -14.19 -5.88
CA ASN A 102 7.62 -15.00 -4.87
C ASN A 102 6.66 -15.40 -3.74
N MET A 103 5.43 -15.80 -4.09
CA MET A 103 4.45 -16.27 -3.10
C MET A 103 4.77 -17.70 -2.65
N LEU A 104 4.60 -17.94 -1.35
CA LEU A 104 4.78 -19.26 -0.75
C LEU A 104 3.71 -20.23 -1.27
N HIS A 105 4.04 -21.52 -1.32
CA HIS A 105 3.10 -22.55 -1.78
C HIS A 105 1.78 -22.53 -0.98
N GLN A 106 1.87 -22.32 0.33
CA GLN A 106 0.74 -22.21 1.24
C GLN A 106 -0.13 -20.98 0.95
N GLN A 107 0.47 -19.86 0.53
CA GLN A 107 -0.26 -18.65 0.10
C GLN A 107 -1.08 -18.91 -1.16
N ILE A 108 -0.47 -19.57 -2.14
CA ILE A 108 -1.14 -19.92 -3.40
C ILE A 108 -2.26 -20.93 -3.14
N PHE A 109 -2.03 -21.91 -2.27
CA PHE A 109 -3.05 -22.87 -1.86
C PHE A 109 -4.23 -22.19 -1.18
N LEU A 110 -3.96 -21.28 -0.23
CA LEU A 110 -4.98 -20.48 0.44
C LEU A 110 -5.81 -19.68 -0.57
N LEU A 111 -5.14 -18.88 -1.41
CA LEU A 111 -5.79 -18.05 -2.43
C LEU A 111 -6.66 -18.89 -3.36
N ARG A 112 -6.16 -20.06 -3.80
CA ARG A 112 -6.93 -20.99 -4.64
C ARG A 112 -8.22 -21.42 -3.97
N LYS A 113 -8.18 -21.83 -2.70
CA LYS A 113 -9.38 -22.30 -1.99
C LYS A 113 -10.36 -21.17 -1.69
N LEU A 114 -9.86 -19.99 -1.31
CA LEU A 114 -10.70 -18.81 -1.04
C LEU A 114 -11.35 -18.22 -2.30
N THR A 115 -10.71 -18.36 -3.46
CA THR A 115 -11.22 -17.88 -4.75
C THR A 115 -11.92 -18.96 -5.58
N THR A 116 -12.15 -20.14 -5.01
CA THR A 116 -12.94 -21.18 -5.66
C THR A 116 -14.42 -20.78 -5.65
N TYR A 117 -15.05 -20.74 -6.83
CA TYR A 117 -16.47 -20.44 -6.97
C TYR A 117 -17.35 -21.68 -6.70
N PRO A 118 -18.62 -21.49 -6.31
CA PRO A 118 -19.61 -22.56 -6.29
C PRO A 118 -19.79 -23.12 -7.71
N THR A 119 -19.52 -24.41 -7.91
CA THR A 119 -19.71 -25.10 -9.18
C THR A 119 -21.11 -25.68 -9.34
N SER A 120 -21.88 -25.78 -8.25
CA SER A 120 -23.26 -26.24 -8.25
C SER A 120 -24.11 -25.44 -7.26
N LEU A 121 -25.43 -25.58 -7.39
CA LEU A 121 -26.41 -24.97 -6.48
C LEU A 121 -26.74 -25.87 -5.27
N SER A 122 -26.00 -26.97 -5.07
CA SER A 122 -26.22 -27.89 -3.94
C SER A 122 -25.60 -27.34 -2.66
N LEU A 123 -26.37 -27.39 -1.57
CA LEU A 123 -25.90 -27.00 -0.23
C LEU A 123 -24.70 -27.84 0.23
N GLU A 124 -24.66 -29.13 -0.10
CA GLU A 124 -23.56 -30.02 0.30
C GLU A 124 -22.24 -29.67 -0.42
N ALA A 125 -22.33 -29.30 -1.70
CA ALA A 125 -21.17 -28.85 -2.47
C ALA A 125 -20.65 -27.49 -1.96
N GLU A 126 -21.55 -26.60 -1.56
CA GLU A 126 -21.24 -25.34 -0.91
C GLU A 126 -20.53 -25.57 0.44
N TRP A 127 -21.07 -26.43 1.30
CA TRP A 127 -20.46 -26.80 2.58
C TRP A 127 -19.08 -27.42 2.39
N THR A 128 -18.93 -28.35 1.45
CA THR A 128 -17.65 -28.99 1.14
C THR A 128 -16.61 -27.97 0.69
N ARG A 129 -17.01 -26.98 -0.13
CA ARG A 129 -16.11 -25.91 -0.56
C ARG A 129 -15.70 -25.02 0.61
N GLN A 130 -16.64 -24.64 1.47
CA GLN A 130 -16.36 -23.82 2.64
C GLN A 130 -15.39 -24.54 3.60
N ASN A 131 -15.61 -25.83 3.87
CA ASN A 131 -14.71 -26.62 4.71
C ASN A 131 -13.29 -26.66 4.12
N LYS A 132 -13.16 -26.91 2.81
CA LYS A 132 -11.85 -26.87 2.12
C LYS A 132 -11.16 -25.50 2.20
N ALA A 133 -11.93 -24.41 2.26
CA ALA A 133 -11.39 -23.06 2.44
C ALA A 133 -10.93 -22.84 3.89
N ILE A 134 -11.70 -23.29 4.87
CA ILE A 134 -11.33 -23.26 6.29
C ILE A 134 -10.05 -24.06 6.54
N ASP A 135 -9.94 -25.26 5.97
CA ASP A 135 -8.74 -26.09 6.08
C ASP A 135 -7.51 -25.38 5.52
N ALA A 136 -7.67 -24.65 4.40
CA ALA A 136 -6.59 -23.89 3.81
C ALA A 136 -6.18 -22.69 4.68
N VAL A 137 -7.14 -22.00 5.30
CA VAL A 137 -6.86 -20.95 6.29
C VAL A 137 -6.07 -21.52 7.46
N ARG A 138 -6.49 -22.68 7.99
CA ARG A 138 -5.81 -23.36 9.09
C ARG A 138 -4.36 -23.69 8.74
N ILE A 139 -4.11 -24.28 7.56
CA ILE A 139 -2.75 -24.58 7.07
C ILE A 139 -1.91 -23.31 6.95
N TYR A 140 -2.54 -22.19 6.61
CA TYR A 140 -1.84 -20.94 6.42
C TYR A 140 -1.49 -20.21 7.71
N CYS A 141 -2.26 -20.37 8.78
CA CYS A 141 -2.05 -19.65 10.04
C CYS A 141 -0.67 -19.86 10.66
N ASP A 142 -0.04 -21.01 10.43
CA ASP A 142 1.30 -21.34 10.95
C ASP A 142 2.44 -20.79 10.06
N VAL A 143 2.10 -20.21 8.90
CA VAL A 143 3.08 -19.69 7.95
C VAL A 143 3.56 -18.31 8.40
N ARG A 144 4.84 -18.21 8.72
CA ARG A 144 5.50 -16.93 9.00
C ARG A 144 5.73 -16.18 7.70
N GLU A 145 4.77 -15.35 7.31
CA GLU A 145 5.00 -14.30 6.33
C GLU A 145 6.07 -13.37 6.88
N GLY A 146 7.23 -13.27 6.21
CA GLY A 146 8.27 -12.32 6.61
C GLY A 146 7.71 -10.91 6.80
N GLY A 147 8.43 -10.07 7.56
CA GLY A 147 8.00 -8.69 7.82
C GLY A 147 7.73 -7.90 6.52
N PRO A 148 7.01 -6.76 6.61
CA PRO A 148 6.59 -5.97 5.45
C PRO A 148 7.72 -5.86 4.44
N ARG A 149 7.46 -6.22 3.17
CA ARG A 149 8.43 -6.08 2.09
C ARG A 149 8.92 -4.64 2.08
N ARG A 150 10.06 -4.38 2.72
CA ARG A 150 10.73 -3.08 2.71
C ARG A 150 10.88 -2.76 1.23
N GLY A 151 10.27 -1.64 0.84
CA GLY A 151 9.87 -1.35 -0.53
C GLY A 151 10.83 -1.90 -1.56
N ARG A 152 10.26 -2.62 -2.54
CA ARG A 152 10.88 -3.04 -3.80
C ARG A 152 12.04 -2.08 -4.14
N ARG A 153 13.28 -2.47 -3.85
CA ARG A 153 14.43 -1.82 -4.48
C ARG A 153 14.26 -2.17 -5.95
N TYR A 154 14.13 -1.15 -6.80
CA TYR A 154 14.21 -1.34 -8.24
C TYR A 154 15.44 -2.24 -8.54
N PRO A 155 15.32 -3.29 -9.35
CA PRO A 155 16.47 -4.06 -9.79
C PRO A 155 17.27 -3.14 -10.73
N GLY A 156 18.30 -2.50 -10.18
CA GLY A 156 19.04 -1.47 -10.92
C GLY A 156 19.90 -0.55 -10.05
N ARG A 157 20.55 -1.08 -9.02
CA ARG A 157 21.80 -0.49 -8.51
C ARG A 157 22.54 -1.54 -7.71
N LEU A 158 23.63 -2.04 -8.29
CA LEU A 158 24.67 -2.68 -7.51
C LEU A 158 25.07 -1.73 -6.36
N PRO A 159 25.24 -2.22 -5.12
CA PRO A 159 25.83 -1.41 -4.07
C PRO A 159 27.24 -1.03 -4.55
N PRO A 160 27.67 0.25 -4.45
CA PRO A 160 29.07 0.55 -4.65
C PRO A 160 29.86 -0.25 -3.60
N ALA A 161 30.82 -1.03 -4.09
CA ALA A 161 31.74 -1.78 -3.27
C ALA A 161 32.31 -0.87 -2.19
N ARG A 162 32.34 -1.37 -0.94
CA ARG A 162 33.10 -0.76 0.15
C ARG A 162 34.52 -0.51 -0.36
N LYS A 163 34.89 0.76 -0.49
CA LYS A 163 36.27 1.18 -0.53
C LYS A 163 36.52 1.91 0.77
N ASP A 164 37.12 1.20 1.71
CA ASP A 164 37.83 1.80 2.83
C ASP A 164 38.98 2.61 2.24
N ILE A 165 38.86 3.93 2.18
CA ILE A 165 40.02 4.78 1.91
C ILE A 165 40.00 6.00 2.82
N ALA A 166 41.13 6.09 3.51
CA ALA A 166 41.61 7.12 4.40
C ALA A 166 41.49 8.55 3.84
N ALA A 167 41.59 9.49 4.80
CA ALA A 167 41.70 10.92 4.60
C ALA A 167 42.65 11.30 3.46
N THR A 168 42.16 12.14 2.54
CA THR A 168 43.00 13.07 1.80
C THR A 168 42.16 14.29 1.40
N SER A 169 42.65 15.45 1.82
CA SER A 169 42.21 16.82 1.50
C SER A 169 42.30 17.12 0.00
N VAL A 170 41.43 17.95 -0.61
CA VAL A 170 41.58 19.40 -0.98
C VAL A 170 40.58 19.64 -2.17
N PRO A 171 40.22 20.87 -2.61
CA PRO A 171 39.38 21.92 -2.05
C PRO A 171 38.02 22.10 -2.79
N ALA A 172 37.05 22.79 -2.18
CA ALA A 172 35.83 23.23 -2.88
C ALA A 172 35.99 24.69 -3.41
N PRO A 173 35.47 25.03 -4.60
CA PRO A 173 35.48 26.40 -5.09
C PRO A 173 34.47 27.26 -4.32
N SER A 174 34.93 28.47 -4.02
CA SER A 174 34.25 29.53 -3.29
C SER A 174 32.98 30.00 -3.98
N SER A 175 31.90 30.07 -3.20
CA SER A 175 30.83 31.04 -3.39
C SER A 175 30.34 31.43 -2.00
N ALA A 176 30.74 32.63 -1.62
CA ALA A 176 30.56 33.18 -0.29
C ALA A 176 29.08 33.35 0.06
N THR A 177 28.70 32.82 1.21
CA THR A 177 27.96 33.61 2.19
C THR A 177 28.53 33.23 3.55
N ASN A 178 29.50 34.03 3.98
CA ASN A 178 30.09 33.95 5.31
C ASN A 178 28.98 34.11 6.35
N GLN A 179 28.58 33.02 7.00
CA GLN A 179 28.07 33.08 8.36
C GLN A 179 29.07 32.33 9.22
N SER A 180 29.78 33.13 9.99
CA SER A 180 30.72 32.75 11.04
C SER A 180 30.24 31.49 11.79
N LEU A 181 31.13 30.53 11.95
CA LEU A 181 31.05 29.45 12.94
C LEU A 181 31.17 30.08 14.34
N SER A 182 30.16 30.84 14.75
CA SER A 182 29.97 31.19 16.14
C SER A 182 29.34 29.99 16.83
N ALA A 183 29.91 29.55 17.95
CA ALA A 183 29.22 28.69 18.90
C ALA A 183 27.77 29.19 19.04
N PRO A 184 26.78 28.31 18.90
CA PRO A 184 25.40 28.74 18.92
C PRO A 184 25.13 29.48 20.23
N SER A 185 24.73 30.74 20.10
CA SER A 185 24.41 31.60 21.25
C SER A 185 23.44 30.86 22.18
N GLU A 186 23.60 30.97 23.50
CA GLU A 186 22.68 30.41 24.49
C GLU A 186 21.21 30.75 24.18
N GLU A 187 20.99 31.89 23.53
CA GLU A 187 19.70 32.33 23.03
C GLU A 187 19.11 31.39 21.95
N ALA A 188 19.94 30.83 21.07
CA ALA A 188 19.52 29.85 20.07
C ALA A 188 19.12 28.52 20.73
N LEU A 189 19.85 28.09 21.76
CA LEU A 189 19.49 26.91 22.57
C LEU A 189 18.15 27.12 23.28
N ARG A 190 17.95 28.27 23.94
CA ARG A 190 16.67 28.61 24.58
C ARG A 190 15.51 28.66 23.58
N LYS A 191 15.73 29.22 22.38
CA LYS A 191 14.71 29.21 21.31
C LYS A 191 14.40 27.80 20.82
N ALA A 192 15.41 26.94 20.65
CA ALA A 192 15.20 25.55 20.29
C ALA A 192 14.43 24.79 21.37
N GLU A 193 14.75 25.03 22.66
CA GLU A 193 14.06 24.43 23.79
C GLU A 193 12.59 24.82 23.85
N THR A 194 12.32 26.13 23.79
CA THR A 194 10.95 26.64 23.83
C THR A 194 10.13 26.10 22.66
N HIS A 195 10.74 25.94 21.49
CA HIS A 195 10.07 25.32 20.34
C HIS A 195 9.77 23.83 20.57
N ILE A 196 10.71 23.06 21.13
CA ILE A 196 10.49 21.64 21.47
C ILE A 196 9.39 21.49 22.53
N GLN A 197 9.34 22.36 23.53
CA GLN A 197 8.35 22.30 24.61
C GLN A 197 6.95 22.77 24.18
N LYS A 198 6.86 23.90 23.48
CA LYS A 198 5.59 24.62 23.29
C LYS A 198 4.92 24.35 21.95
N ALA A 199 5.67 23.96 20.91
CA ALA A 199 5.09 23.76 19.59
C ALA A 199 4.06 22.61 19.59
N ILE A 200 2.99 22.78 18.81
CA ILE A 200 2.02 21.69 18.55
C ILE A 200 2.67 20.60 17.69
N LYS A 201 3.57 21.00 16.79
CA LYS A 201 4.34 20.11 15.90
C LYS A 201 5.82 20.46 16.00
N PRO A 202 6.54 19.95 17.02
CA PRO A 202 7.95 20.22 17.15
C PRO A 202 8.71 19.68 15.93
N LEU A 203 9.80 20.35 15.59
CA LEU A 203 10.68 20.01 14.47
C LEU A 203 12.09 19.65 14.94
N GLY A 204 12.42 19.86 16.22
CA GLY A 204 13.64 19.39 16.87
C GLY A 204 13.42 18.05 17.57
N CYS A 205 14.47 17.25 17.69
CA CYS A 205 14.44 15.98 18.41
C CYS A 205 14.76 16.22 19.89
N PHE A 206 13.81 15.94 20.78
CA PHE A 206 14.02 16.09 22.24
C PHE A 206 15.14 15.19 22.76
N GLN A 207 15.33 14.01 22.15
CA GLN A 207 16.35 13.05 22.57
C GLN A 207 17.76 13.52 22.24
N TYR A 208 17.95 14.20 21.10
CA TYR A 208 19.20 14.88 20.80
C TYR A 208 19.38 16.12 21.66
N TYR A 209 18.34 16.94 21.85
CA TYR A 209 18.45 18.14 22.68
C TYR A 209 18.89 17.83 24.12
N GLY A 210 18.28 16.80 24.72
CA GLY A 210 18.59 16.35 26.08
C GLY A 210 19.91 15.59 26.22
N ASN A 211 20.58 15.25 25.11
CA ASN A 211 21.87 14.58 25.18
C ASN A 211 23.00 15.60 25.40
N ILE A 212 23.43 15.76 26.65
CA ILE A 212 24.46 16.73 27.06
C ILE A 212 25.84 16.39 26.46
N GLY A 213 26.08 15.13 26.05
CA GLY A 213 27.35 14.69 25.47
C GLY A 213 27.49 14.90 23.95
N GLU A 214 26.47 15.43 23.28
CA GLU A 214 26.50 15.68 21.83
C GLU A 214 26.82 17.13 21.50
N SER A 215 27.37 17.40 20.30
CA SER A 215 27.64 18.77 19.86
C SER A 215 26.37 19.60 19.76
N ASP A 216 26.45 20.90 20.06
CA ASP A 216 25.28 21.78 20.04
C ASP A 216 24.58 21.80 18.67
N GLU A 217 25.32 21.71 17.57
CA GLU A 217 24.76 21.56 16.22
C GLU A 217 23.83 20.35 16.08
N ARG A 218 24.21 19.22 16.70
CA ARG A 218 23.42 18.00 16.66
C ARG A 218 22.24 18.06 17.62
N ARG A 219 22.42 18.68 18.80
CA ARG A 219 21.37 18.93 19.80
C ARG A 219 20.27 19.84 19.26
N MET A 220 20.64 20.83 18.44
CA MET A 220 19.71 21.75 17.78
C MET A 220 19.31 21.33 16.36
N LYS A 221 19.57 20.07 15.98
CA LYS A 221 19.20 19.59 14.65
C LYS A 221 17.70 19.76 14.41
N HIS A 222 17.37 20.60 13.45
CA HIS A 222 16.01 20.92 13.06
C HIS A 222 15.64 20.20 11.76
N TYR A 223 14.47 19.56 11.75
CA TYR A 223 13.96 18.90 10.55
C TYR A 223 13.07 19.85 9.74
N SER A 224 13.22 19.84 8.42
CA SER A 224 12.40 20.67 7.51
C SER A 224 10.90 20.38 7.60
N ARG A 225 10.52 19.17 8.02
CA ARG A 225 9.13 18.74 8.17
C ARG A 225 8.96 17.86 9.40
N HIS A 226 7.83 18.02 10.10
CA HIS A 226 7.49 17.20 11.27
C HIS A 226 7.47 15.69 10.96
N LYS A 227 7.05 15.30 9.75
CA LYS A 227 7.09 13.89 9.31
C LYS A 227 8.51 13.32 9.27
N HIS A 228 9.52 14.14 8.99
CA HIS A 228 10.92 13.71 8.98
C HIS A 228 11.44 13.48 10.40
N LEU A 229 11.05 14.34 11.35
CA LEU A 229 11.33 14.14 12.77
C LEU A 229 10.72 12.81 13.26
N LEU A 230 9.44 12.55 12.98
CA LEU A 230 8.79 11.29 13.38
C LEU A 230 9.50 10.06 12.79
N ARG A 231 9.89 10.12 11.52
CA ARG A 231 10.64 9.04 10.87
C ARG A 231 12.00 8.83 11.53
N HIS A 232 12.70 9.92 11.84
CA HIS A 232 13.99 9.86 12.54
C HIS A 232 13.84 9.24 13.93
N PHE A 233 12.89 9.71 14.73
CA PHE A 233 12.66 9.20 16.08
C PHE A 233 12.41 7.69 16.07
N ARG A 234 11.52 7.22 15.18
CA ARG A 234 11.23 5.78 15.02
C ARG A 234 12.44 4.94 14.59
N ALA A 235 13.36 5.52 13.83
CA ALA A 235 14.50 4.80 13.28
C ALA A 235 15.72 4.82 14.20
N THR A 236 15.83 5.81 15.09
CA THR A 236 17.05 6.06 15.86
C THR A 236 16.86 5.94 17.37
N HIS A 237 15.69 6.30 17.90
CA HIS A 237 15.50 6.47 19.34
C HIS A 237 14.40 5.59 19.94
N LEU A 238 13.67 4.85 19.12
CA LEU A 238 12.52 4.07 19.59
C LEU A 238 12.92 2.95 20.56
N ASP A 239 14.12 2.40 20.36
CA ASP A 239 14.72 1.37 21.20
C ASP A 239 15.42 1.94 22.44
N ASP A 240 15.49 3.27 22.58
CA ASP A 240 16.10 3.92 23.73
C ASP A 240 15.28 3.57 24.99
N ARG A 241 15.95 3.06 26.04
CA ARG A 241 15.30 2.75 27.33
C ARG A 241 15.26 3.94 28.28
N HIS A 242 15.42 5.14 27.74
CA HIS A 242 15.54 6.37 28.52
C HIS A 242 15.17 7.59 27.67
N CYS A 243 14.48 8.56 28.27
CA CYS A 243 14.26 9.87 27.68
C CYS A 243 15.32 10.85 28.18
N ASN A 244 16.26 11.25 27.32
CA ASN A 244 17.35 12.17 27.65
C ASN A 244 16.83 13.56 28.04
N TYR A 245 15.68 13.97 27.49
CA TYR A 245 15.11 15.30 27.75
C TYR A 245 14.47 15.39 29.14
N CYS A 246 13.69 14.38 29.53
CA CYS A 246 13.05 14.33 30.84
C CYS A 246 13.93 13.68 31.91
N ASN A 247 15.08 13.12 31.52
CA ASN A 247 15.96 12.30 32.34
C ASN A 247 15.20 11.17 33.07
N LYS A 248 14.37 10.42 32.34
CA LYS A 248 13.54 9.34 32.91
C LYS A 248 13.79 8.00 32.22
N PRO A 249 14.06 6.91 32.96
CA PRO A 249 14.12 5.59 32.37
C PRO A 249 12.72 5.17 31.88
N VAL A 250 12.71 4.36 30.83
CA VAL A 250 11.49 3.81 30.23
C VAL A 250 11.68 2.33 30.00
N GLU A 251 10.81 1.53 30.59
CA GLU A 251 10.99 0.07 30.64
C GLU A 251 10.93 -0.59 29.26
N HIS A 252 10.01 -0.15 28.38
CA HIS A 252 9.72 -0.77 27.09
C HIS A 252 9.46 0.26 25.97
N GLU A 253 9.65 -0.16 24.71
CA GLU A 253 9.43 0.65 23.50
C GLU A 253 8.04 1.33 23.49
N MET A 254 6.99 0.58 23.86
CA MET A 254 5.63 1.10 23.95
C MET A 254 5.48 2.19 25.01
N GLY A 255 6.24 2.10 26.10
CA GLY A 255 6.34 3.15 27.11
C GLY A 255 6.97 4.42 26.54
N LEU A 256 8.00 4.28 25.69
CA LEU A 256 8.67 5.43 25.11
C LEU A 256 7.79 6.12 24.06
N ARG A 257 7.07 5.34 23.24
CA ARG A 257 6.06 5.88 22.32
C ARG A 257 4.97 6.67 23.04
N ARG A 258 4.46 6.13 24.15
CA ARG A 258 3.46 6.82 24.99
C ARG A 258 4.04 8.10 25.59
N HIS A 259 5.23 8.03 26.17
CA HIS A 259 5.93 9.18 26.74
C HIS A 259 6.18 10.28 25.71
N ALA A 260 6.68 9.93 24.52
CA ALA A 260 6.90 10.86 23.42
C ALA A 260 5.61 11.54 22.97
N HIS A 261 4.49 10.81 22.94
CA HIS A 261 3.19 11.38 22.60
C HIS A 261 2.68 12.36 23.68
N GLU A 262 2.68 11.94 24.94
CA GLU A 262 2.08 12.70 26.04
C GLU A 262 2.93 13.89 26.50
N LYS A 263 4.26 13.71 26.59
CA LYS A 263 5.18 14.74 27.12
C LYS A 263 5.83 15.58 26.03
N HIS A 264 6.02 15.03 24.84
CA HIS A 264 6.73 15.70 23.74
C HIS A 264 5.89 15.91 22.48
N ARG A 265 4.60 15.54 22.50
CA ARG A 265 3.66 15.73 21.37
C ARG A 265 4.14 15.08 20.07
N LEU A 266 4.97 14.04 20.15
CA LEU A 266 5.40 13.21 19.03
C LEU A 266 4.53 11.95 18.97
N LYS A 267 3.58 11.91 18.03
CA LYS A 267 2.76 10.71 17.78
C LYS A 267 3.52 9.74 16.86
N THR A 268 4.27 8.82 17.47
CA THR A 268 5.16 7.87 16.79
C THR A 268 4.61 6.46 16.78
#